data_AF-W2D145-F1
#
_entry.id   AF-W2D145-F1
#
_cell.length_a   1.000
_cell.length_b   1.000
_cell.length_c   1.000
_cell.angle_alpha   90.00
_cell.angle_beta   90.00
_cell.angle_gamma   90.00
#
_symmetry.space_group_name_H-M   'P 1'
#
loop_
_entity.id
_entity.type
_entity.pdbx_description
1 polymer ?
#
loop_
_entity_poly.entity_id
_entity_poly.type
_entity_poly.pdbx_seq_one_letter_code
_entity_poly.pdbx_strand_id
1 'polypeptide(L)' 'MAKEIAGQIKLQIKGGAANPSPPVGPALGSKGINIMEFCKQFNARTQDKAGKVLPVVITYYADKTF' A
#
# COMPACT_ATOMS: atom_id res chain seq x y z
N MET A 1 -14.74 16.83 -6.66
CA MET A 1 -15.15 16.54 -5.26
C MET A 1 -13.93 15.98 -4.55
N ALA A 2 -13.44 16.64 -3.49
CA ALA A 2 -12.28 16.14 -2.76
C ALA A 2 -12.73 14.94 -1.90
N LYS A 3 -12.07 13.79 -2.05
CA LYS A 3 -12.34 12.62 -1.21
C LYS A 3 -11.89 12.91 0.22
N GLU A 4 -12.74 12.61 1.20
CA GLU A 4 -12.39 12.78 2.62
C GLU A 4 -11.30 11.79 3.00
N ILE A 5 -10.16 12.31 3.48
CA ILE A 5 -9.03 11.50 3.91
C ILE A 5 -9.39 10.84 5.24
N ALA A 6 -9.45 9.51 5.26
CA ALA A 6 -9.68 8.75 6.48
C ALA A 6 -8.37 8.48 7.25
N GLY A 7 -7.21 8.60 6.61
CA GLY A 7 -5.91 8.60 7.28
C GLY A 7 -4.73 8.25 6.38
N GLN A 8 -3.59 7.97 7.00
CA GLN A 8 -2.38 7.54 6.32
C GLN A 8 -1.74 6.32 6.99
N ILE A 9 -1.19 5.42 6.20
CA ILE A 9 -0.43 4.25 6.63
C ILE A 9 1.00 4.40 6.14
N LYS A 10 1.97 4.20 7.02
CA LYS A 10 3.40 4.21 6.67
C LYS A 10 3.97 2.80 6.78
N LEU A 11 4.54 2.29 5.71
CA LEU A 11 5.12 0.94 5.64
C LEU A 11 6.51 1.00 5.02
N GLN A 12 7.29 -0.05 5.26
CA GLN A 12 8.54 -0.31 4.55
C GLN A 12 8.37 -1.60 3.75
N ILE A 13 8.54 -1.52 2.44
CA ILE A 13 8.28 -2.64 1.53
C ILE A 13 9.44 -2.75 0.55
N LYS A 14 9.89 -3.98 0.28
CA LYS A 14 10.89 -4.22 -0.76
C LYS A 14 10.26 -3.98 -2.14
N GLY A 15 10.88 -3.13 -2.95
CA GLY A 15 10.43 -2.85 -4.31
C GLY A 15 10.27 -4.13 -5.12
N GLY A 16 9.22 -4.18 -5.93
CA GLY A 16 8.85 -5.34 -6.76
C GLY A 16 8.40 -6.59 -6.00
N ALA A 17 8.33 -6.55 -4.66
CA ALA A 17 8.09 -7.73 -3.82
C ALA A 17 7.01 -7.51 -2.73
N ALA A 18 6.07 -6.58 -2.93
CA ALA A 18 4.87 -6.47 -2.10
C ALA A 18 4.00 -7.73 -2.23
N ASN A 19 3.57 -8.25 -1.08
CA ASN A 19 2.68 -9.39 -0.95
C ASN A 19 1.75 -9.16 0.25
N PRO A 20 0.63 -9.92 0.37
CA PRO A 20 -0.34 -9.75 1.45
C PRO A 20 0.14 -10.22 2.83
N SER A 21 1.42 -10.58 3.00
CA SER A 21 1.96 -10.97 4.30
C SER A 21 2.20 -9.75 5.21
N PRO A 22 2.38 -9.94 6.53
CA PRO A 22 2.82 -8.86 7.42
C PRO A 22 4.12 -8.21 6.91
N PRO A 23 4.21 -6.87 6.91
CA PRO A 23 3.31 -5.91 7.55
C PRO A 23 2.15 -5.41 6.66
N VAL A 24 2.14 -5.73 5.36
CA VAL A 24 1.21 -5.17 4.36
C VAL A 24 -0.23 -5.64 4.57
N GLY A 25 -0.44 -6.96 4.71
CA GLY A 25 -1.76 -7.54 4.89
C GLY A 25 -2.55 -6.96 6.07
N PRO A 26 -2.01 -7.01 7.31
CA PRO A 26 -2.68 -6.45 8.48
C PRO A 26 -2.89 -4.93 8.39
N ALA A 27 -1.92 -4.19 7.87
CA ALA A 27 -1.98 -2.73 7.81
C ALA A 27 -3.08 -2.23 6.86
N LEU A 28 -3.18 -2.79 5.66
CA LEU A 28 -4.23 -2.42 4.70
C LEU A 28 -5.56 -3.11 5.00
N GLY A 29 -5.54 -4.38 5.41
CA GLY A 29 -6.74 -5.16 5.71
C GLY A 29 -7.54 -4.60 6.88
N SER A 30 -6.87 -4.13 7.95
CA SER A 30 -7.54 -3.49 9.09
C SER A 30 -8.25 -2.17 8.72
N LYS A 31 -7.91 -1.57 7.57
CA LYS A 31 -8.56 -0.36 7.04
C LYS A 31 -9.57 -0.66 5.92
N GLY A 32 -9.78 -1.93 5.59
CA GLY A 32 -10.68 -2.35 4.51
C GLY A 32 -10.18 -1.98 3.12
N ILE A 33 -8.88 -1.75 2.96
CA ILE A 33 -8.26 -1.42 1.68
C ILE A 33 -7.94 -2.71 0.91
N ASN A 34 -8.09 -2.68 -0.42
CA ASN A 34 -7.77 -3.82 -1.26
C ASN A 34 -6.26 -4.10 -1.33
N ILE A 35 -5.82 -5.10 -0.56
CA ILE A 35 -4.40 -5.49 -0.43
C ILE A 35 -3.81 -5.97 -1.76
N MET A 36 -4.56 -6.79 -2.52
CA MET A 36 -4.06 -7.35 -3.78
C MET A 36 -3.83 -6.26 -4.82
N GLU A 37 -4.75 -5.29 -4.89
CA GLU A 37 -4.63 -4.14 -5.78
C GLU A 37 -3.41 -3.29 -5.42
N PHE A 38 -3.23 -3.01 -4.13
CA PHE A 38 -2.03 -2.31 -3.64
C PHE A 38 -0.74 -3.05 -4.03
N CYS A 39 -0.66 -4.36 -3.79
CA CYS A 39 0.53 -5.15 -4.12
C CYS A 39 0.85 -5.10 -5.62
N LYS A 40 -0.17 -5.22 -6.49
CA LYS A 40 0.02 -5.11 -7.95
C LYS A 40 0.53 -3.74 -8.36
N GLN A 41 -0.12 -2.67 -7.90
CA GLN A 41 0.28 -1.30 -8.25
C GLN A 41 1.67 -0.96 -7.70
N PHE A 42 1.96 -1.33 -6.45
CA PHE A 42 3.27 -1.12 -5.85
C PHE A 42 4.35 -1.87 -6.62
N ASN A 43 4.15 -3.15 -6.92
CA ASN A 43 5.13 -3.97 -7.64
C ASN A 43 5.40 -3.41 -9.02
N ALA A 44 4.35 -3.02 -9.77
CA ALA A 44 4.49 -2.39 -11.09
C ALA A 44 5.26 -1.06 -11.03
N ARG A 45 4.98 -0.21 -10.02
CA ARG A 45 5.65 1.10 -9.86
C ARG A 45 7.07 1.02 -9.30
N THR A 46 7.47 -0.14 -8.79
CA THR A 46 8.77 -0.32 -8.13
C THR A 46 9.59 -1.45 -8.74
N GLN A 47 9.26 -1.86 -9.97
CA GLN A 47 10.02 -2.88 -10.71
C GLN A 47 11.47 -2.44 -10.91
N ASP A 48 11.71 -1.15 -11.15
CA ASP A 48 13.03 -0.52 -11.27
C ASP A 48 13.82 -0.48 -9.95
N LYS A 49 13.12 -0.67 -8.82
CA LYS A 49 13.68 -0.65 -7.46
C LYS A 49 13.61 -2.01 -6.79
N ALA A 50 13.54 -3.07 -7.60
CA ALA A 50 13.50 -4.45 -7.12
C ALA A 50 14.61 -4.71 -6.08
N GLY A 51 14.22 -5.25 -4.93
CA GLY A 51 15.14 -5.61 -3.85
C GLY A 51 15.55 -4.48 -2.89
N LYS A 52 15.22 -3.21 -3.18
CA LYS A 52 15.46 -2.09 -2.26
C LYS A 52 14.29 -1.91 -1.30
N VAL A 53 14.56 -1.63 -0.02
CA VAL A 53 13.51 -1.27 0.95
C VAL A 53 13.08 0.17 0.68
N LEU A 54 11.80 0.35 0.35
CA LEU A 54 11.22 1.65 0.06
C LEU A 54 10.26 2.05 1.18
N PRO A 55 10.37 3.27 1.73
CA PRO A 55 9.33 3.83 2.57
C PRO A 55 8.10 4.15 1.71
N VAL A 56 6.93 3.67 2.14
CA VAL A 56 5.66 3.81 1.45
C VAL A 56 4.68 4.54 2.36
N VAL A 57 4.07 5.60 1.84
CA VAL A 57 2.99 6.33 2.51
C VAL A 57 1.72 6.14 1.70
N ILE A 58 0.72 5.49 2.30
CA ILE A 58 -0.56 5.17 1.68
C ILE A 58 -1.59 6.08 2.33
N THR A 59 -2.16 7.01 1.56
CA THR A 59 -3.27 7.83 2.04
C THR A 59 -4.54 7.11 1.69
N TYR A 60 -5.41 6.83 2.66
CA TYR A 60 -6.68 6.17 2.40
C TYR A 60 -7.85 7.10 2.73
N TYR A 61 -8.94 6.90 2.00
CA TYR A 61 -10.12 7.76 2.03
C TYR A 61 -11.31 7.02 2.67
N ALA A 62 -12.33 7.77 3.08
CA ALA A 62 -13.54 7.22 3.73
C ALA A 62 -14.30 6.22 2.83
N ASP A 63 -14.14 6.32 1.51
CA ASP A 63 -14.70 5.41 0.50
C ASP A 63 -13.89 4.10 0.32
N LYS A 64 -12.90 3.84 1.19
CA LYS A 64 -12.00 2.68 1.16
C LYS A 64 -11.07 2.64 -0.07
N THR A 65 -10.91 3.76 -0.77
CA THR A 65 -9.87 3.92 -1.79
C THR A 65 -8.56 4.42 -1.19
N PHE A 66 -7.46 4.32 -1.96
CA PHE A 66 -6.11 4.72 -1.55
C PHE A 66 -5.30 5.30 -2.71
#